data_AF-A0A1L7WEG2-F1
#
_entry.id   AF-A0A1L7WEG2-F1
#
_cell.length_a   1.000
_cell.length_b   1.000
_cell.length_c   1.000
_cell.angle_alpha   90.00
_cell.angle_beta   90.00
_cell.angle_gamma   90.00
#
_symmetry.space_group_name_H-M   'P 1'
#
loop_
_entity.id
_entity.type
_entity.pdbx_description
1 polymer ?
#
loop_
_entity_poly.entity_id
_entity_poly.type
_entity_poly.pdbx_seq_one_letter_code
_entity_poly.pdbx_strand_id
1 'polypeptide(L)'
;MASMAQVSASLISATNQNTVGLANFNINFSIIKITPLQEYTRLNISLSQQRRENAEEGPLHRTARKLGLLFEQIVPPIPDLIEAHGIRASEIAGVKDKSPKIDTLYGPFAGHAGVYGTSIYVAATSGSSSIALHLLACMLARSWPPPVATSIWVELVAERKRELEKNIDDSQLQGLLARAAAQQEISRAQLAAWDSSARAWLRTADELKLVIKNSGLSLSTSGNTYNSVLEAWVMAMKSLQRLIVGSPHNISKASVLLGLLSWHIYPDLNVVDPTADIQFHDPLVQIGGVVTLGLQRADSLGNGIHWSLSFSHLRYYASPAAVERSIGSMGSDDGRLTLPELHLVVLGCFVSSWRDAAGVDLITAVNCLVALGQCLALPEDMYNRFQGLRTDCTPRLIITVLLLI
;
A
#
# COMPACT_ATOMS: atom_id res chain seq x y z
N MET A 1 -33.18 14.85 22.74
CA MET A 1 -34.35 14.54 21.88
C MET A 1 -34.47 15.69 20.89
N ALA A 2 -34.45 15.57 19.56
CA ALA A 2 -34.32 14.46 18.62
C ALA A 2 -33.91 15.05 17.26
N SER A 3 -32.97 14.44 16.51
CA SER A 3 -32.98 14.32 15.03
C SER A 3 -31.63 13.82 14.48
N MET A 4 -31.45 12.49 14.42
CA MET A 4 -30.55 11.82 13.45
C MET A 4 -31.13 10.44 13.12
N ALA A 5 -32.38 10.41 12.66
CA ALA A 5 -33.12 9.19 12.33
C ALA A 5 -33.70 9.20 10.90
N GLN A 6 -33.01 9.84 9.93
CA GLN A 6 -33.55 10.01 8.57
C GLN A 6 -32.67 9.53 7.41
N VAL A 7 -31.58 8.79 7.65
CA VAL A 7 -30.84 8.12 6.56
C VAL A 7 -31.27 6.65 6.36
N SER A 8 -32.08 6.09 7.28
CA SER A 8 -32.59 4.71 7.17
C SER A 8 -33.90 4.57 6.39
N ALA A 9 -34.59 5.67 6.05
CA ALA A 9 -35.96 5.60 5.52
C ALA A 9 -36.05 5.49 3.98
N SER A 10 -34.99 5.83 3.24
CA SER A 10 -34.98 5.75 1.77
C SER A 10 -34.55 4.37 1.23
N LEU A 11 -34.10 3.45 2.09
CA LEU A 11 -33.81 2.05 1.72
C LEU A 11 -34.97 1.08 2.05
N ILE A 12 -35.93 1.48 2.89
CA ILE A 12 -37.02 0.60 3.35
C ILE A 12 -38.34 0.85 2.60
N SER A 13 -38.46 1.94 1.84
CA SER A 13 -39.68 2.23 1.04
C SER A 13 -39.65 1.64 -0.39
N ALA A 14 -39.10 0.44 -0.55
CA ALA A 14 -39.08 -0.29 -1.84
C ALA A 14 -39.72 -1.69 -1.78
N THR A 15 -40.44 -2.02 -0.69
CA THR A 15 -41.11 -3.33 -0.51
C THR A 15 -42.59 -3.34 -0.87
N ASN A 16 -43.04 -2.51 -1.83
CA ASN A 16 -44.38 -2.71 -2.37
C ASN A 16 -44.49 -2.37 -3.87
N GLN A 17 -44.67 -3.43 -4.66
CA GLN A 17 -45.32 -3.47 -5.98
C GLN A 17 -44.76 -2.60 -7.11
N ASN A 18 -43.44 -2.60 -7.36
CA ASN A 18 -42.94 -2.16 -8.66
C ASN A 18 -41.59 -2.82 -9.04
N THR A 19 -41.59 -4.15 -9.13
CA THR A 19 -40.41 -4.99 -9.44
C THR A 19 -39.88 -4.81 -10.89
N VAL A 20 -40.47 -3.97 -11.73
CA VAL A 20 -40.08 -3.80 -13.14
C VAL A 20 -39.34 -2.48 -13.42
N GLY A 21 -39.38 -1.50 -12.49
CA GLY A 21 -38.76 -0.18 -12.69
C GLY A 21 -37.33 -0.02 -12.15
N LEU A 22 -36.87 -0.93 -11.28
CA LEU A 22 -35.54 -0.85 -10.64
C LEU A 22 -34.43 -1.55 -11.44
N ALA A 23 -34.76 -2.28 -12.50
CA ALA A 23 -33.80 -3.04 -13.30
C ALA A 23 -32.84 -2.17 -14.14
N ASN A 24 -33.06 -0.85 -14.22
CA ASN A 24 -32.28 0.07 -15.06
C ASN A 24 -31.57 1.21 -14.31
N PHE A 25 -31.50 1.15 -12.97
CA PHE A 25 -30.67 2.11 -12.24
C PHE A 25 -29.22 1.63 -12.22
N ASN A 26 -28.37 2.30 -12.99
CA ASN A 26 -26.91 2.24 -12.83
C ASN A 26 -26.55 2.96 -11.52
N ILE A 27 -26.75 2.31 -10.38
CA ILE A 27 -26.47 2.89 -9.07
C ILE A 27 -24.95 2.95 -8.88
N ASN A 28 -24.42 4.18 -8.93
CA ASN A 28 -23.00 4.43 -8.72
C ASN A 28 -22.69 4.59 -7.21
N PHE A 29 -22.30 3.50 -6.57
CA PHE A 29 -21.98 3.45 -5.13
C PHE A 29 -20.63 4.10 -4.74
N SER A 30 -19.92 4.69 -5.71
CA SER A 30 -18.58 5.26 -5.49
C SER A 30 -18.55 6.60 -4.74
N ILE A 31 -19.72 7.18 -4.43
CA ILE A 31 -19.86 8.53 -3.85
C ILE A 31 -20.22 8.48 -2.34
N ILE A 32 -20.62 7.31 -1.82
CA ILE A 32 -21.03 7.20 -0.41
C ILE A 32 -19.79 7.33 0.49
N LYS A 33 -19.85 8.26 1.44
CA LYS A 33 -18.83 8.50 2.47
C LYS A 33 -19.39 8.12 3.84
N ILE A 34 -18.61 7.37 4.59
CA ILE A 34 -18.90 6.98 5.96
C ILE A 34 -17.96 7.77 6.87
N THR A 35 -18.46 8.14 8.05
CA THR A 35 -17.60 8.76 9.07
C THR A 35 -16.58 7.70 9.54
N PRO A 36 -15.27 7.98 9.45
CA PRO A 36 -14.25 7.01 9.85
C PRO A 36 -14.35 6.75 11.36
N LEU A 37 -14.02 5.54 11.78
CA LEU A 37 -14.05 5.16 13.20
C LEU A 37 -13.00 5.96 14.00
N GLN A 38 -13.22 6.09 15.31
CA GLN A 38 -12.43 6.97 16.19
C GLN A 38 -10.94 6.58 16.19
N GLU A 39 -10.63 5.31 15.99
CA GLU A 39 -9.28 4.75 16.01
C GLU A 39 -8.42 5.32 14.88
N TYR A 40 -9.02 5.80 13.80
CA TYR A 40 -8.33 6.41 12.65
C TYR A 40 -8.16 7.93 12.75
N THR A 41 -8.62 8.55 13.85
CA THR A 41 -8.58 10.01 14.02
C THR A 41 -7.16 10.57 13.95
N ARG A 42 -6.20 9.93 14.63
CA ARG A 42 -4.82 10.39 14.65
C ARG A 42 -4.13 10.19 13.29
N LEU A 43 -4.46 9.10 12.58
CA LEU A 43 -4.01 8.93 11.21
C LEU A 43 -4.46 10.11 10.32
N ASN A 44 -5.72 10.51 10.41
CA ASN A 44 -6.27 11.61 9.61
C ASN A 44 -5.50 12.93 9.80
N ILE A 45 -5.25 13.33 11.05
CA ILE A 45 -4.54 14.59 11.33
C ILE A 45 -3.09 14.58 10.84
N SER A 46 -2.45 13.41 10.80
CA SER A 46 -1.06 13.26 10.34
C SER A 46 -0.91 13.17 8.81
N LEU A 47 -2.02 13.05 8.07
CA LEU A 47 -2.00 13.14 6.61
C LEU A 47 -1.87 14.59 6.14
N SER A 48 -1.13 14.81 5.05
CA SER A 48 -1.12 16.11 4.37
C SER A 48 -2.52 16.46 3.83
N GLN A 49 -2.81 17.75 3.69
CA GLN A 49 -4.09 18.22 3.17
C GLN A 49 -4.43 17.56 1.82
N GLN A 50 -3.48 17.54 0.88
CA GLN A 50 -3.65 16.91 -0.42
C GLN A 50 -3.99 15.41 -0.32
N ARG A 51 -3.39 14.69 0.64
CA ARG A 51 -3.68 13.26 0.87
C ARG A 51 -5.06 13.05 1.46
N ARG A 52 -5.54 13.94 2.32
CA ARG A 52 -6.91 13.91 2.85
C ARG A 52 -7.93 14.18 1.76
N GLU A 53 -7.73 15.21 0.96
CA GLU A 53 -8.62 15.54 -0.16
C GLU A 53 -8.71 14.38 -1.17
N ASN A 54 -7.55 13.81 -1.54
CA ASN A 54 -7.49 12.61 -2.37
C ASN A 54 -8.18 11.39 -1.74
N ALA A 55 -8.18 11.30 -0.41
CA ALA A 55 -8.80 10.21 0.29
C ALA A 55 -10.33 10.36 0.42
N GLU A 56 -10.82 11.58 0.46
CA GLU A 56 -12.24 11.87 0.69
C GLU A 56 -13.02 12.02 -0.61
N GLU A 57 -12.40 12.60 -1.64
CA GLU A 57 -13.08 12.93 -2.91
C GLU A 57 -12.34 12.38 -4.14
N GLY A 58 -11.12 11.87 -3.95
CA GLY A 58 -10.26 11.44 -5.04
C GLY A 58 -10.62 10.10 -5.68
N PRO A 59 -9.91 9.73 -6.77
CA PRO A 59 -10.14 8.49 -7.50
C PRO A 59 -9.88 7.23 -6.66
N LEU A 60 -9.05 7.34 -5.63
CA LEU A 60 -8.75 6.22 -4.73
C LEU A 60 -9.97 5.87 -3.86
N HIS A 61 -10.75 6.88 -3.42
CA HIS A 61 -12.02 6.67 -2.70
C HIS A 61 -13.00 5.83 -3.51
N ARG A 62 -13.20 6.21 -4.78
CA ARG A 62 -14.06 5.48 -5.70
C ARG A 62 -13.59 4.04 -5.91
N THR A 63 -12.28 3.84 -5.97
CA THR A 63 -11.68 2.50 -6.12
C THR A 63 -11.96 1.63 -4.90
N ALA A 64 -11.77 2.17 -3.69
CA ALA A 64 -12.01 1.44 -2.46
C ALA A 64 -13.48 1.08 -2.25
N ARG A 65 -14.41 1.97 -2.61
CA ARG A 65 -15.85 1.68 -2.58
C ARG A 65 -16.24 0.57 -3.55
N LYS A 66 -15.73 0.63 -4.80
CA LYS A 66 -15.98 -0.42 -5.81
C LYS A 66 -15.44 -1.78 -5.36
N LEU A 67 -14.22 -1.81 -4.84
CA LEU A 67 -13.62 -3.04 -4.31
C LEU A 67 -14.38 -3.56 -3.07
N GLY A 68 -14.71 -2.66 -2.13
CA GLY A 68 -15.45 -3.02 -0.93
C GLY A 68 -16.79 -3.68 -1.24
N LEU A 69 -17.55 -3.10 -2.18
CA LEU A 69 -18.82 -3.66 -2.63
C LEU A 69 -18.66 -5.01 -3.36
N LEU A 70 -17.64 -5.13 -4.23
CA LEU A 70 -17.39 -6.35 -5.01
C LEU A 70 -17.06 -7.57 -4.14
N PHE A 71 -16.41 -7.35 -3.01
CA PHE A 71 -15.92 -8.42 -2.12
C PHE A 71 -16.72 -8.55 -0.82
N GLU A 72 -17.72 -7.69 -0.57
CA GLU A 72 -18.46 -7.60 0.69
C GLU A 72 -18.95 -8.96 1.23
N GLN A 73 -19.51 -9.80 0.35
CA GLN A 73 -20.10 -11.09 0.74
C GLN A 73 -19.10 -12.14 1.25
N ILE A 74 -17.80 -11.97 0.97
CA ILE A 74 -16.76 -12.94 1.37
C ILE A 74 -15.89 -12.43 2.52
N VAL A 75 -16.09 -11.18 2.94
CA VAL A 75 -15.37 -10.59 4.07
C VAL A 75 -15.97 -11.14 5.37
N PRO A 76 -15.19 -11.85 6.21
CA PRO A 76 -15.67 -12.31 7.51
C PRO A 76 -15.87 -11.12 8.47
N PRO A 77 -16.70 -11.27 9.52
CA PRO A 77 -16.81 -10.25 10.56
C PRO A 77 -15.49 -10.16 11.34
N ILE A 78 -14.85 -8.99 11.28
CA ILE A 78 -13.55 -8.73 11.90
C ILE A 78 -13.47 -7.36 12.63
N PRO A 79 -14.42 -7.04 13.53
CA PRO A 79 -14.49 -5.74 14.17
C PRO A 79 -13.23 -5.41 15.00
N ASP A 80 -12.76 -6.34 15.83
CA ASP A 80 -11.60 -6.13 16.70
C ASP A 80 -10.29 -5.97 15.89
N LEU A 81 -10.17 -6.67 14.76
CA LEU A 81 -9.03 -6.48 13.85
C LEU A 81 -9.07 -5.11 13.16
N ILE A 82 -10.26 -4.64 12.76
CA ILE A 82 -10.41 -3.29 12.18
C ILE A 82 -10.00 -2.24 13.22
N GLU A 83 -10.49 -2.38 14.45
CA GLU A 83 -10.18 -1.48 15.57
C GLU A 83 -8.67 -1.47 15.86
N ALA A 84 -8.08 -2.64 16.13
CA ALA A 84 -6.66 -2.78 16.44
C ALA A 84 -5.76 -2.24 15.32
N HIS A 85 -6.10 -2.51 14.05
CA HIS A 85 -5.35 -1.98 12.93
C HIS A 85 -5.46 -0.46 12.83
N GLY A 86 -6.63 0.12 13.10
CA GLY A 86 -6.83 1.56 13.17
C GLY A 86 -5.98 2.22 14.25
N ILE A 87 -5.98 1.66 15.46
CA ILE A 87 -5.16 2.13 16.59
C ILE A 87 -3.68 2.09 16.20
N ARG A 88 -3.20 0.95 15.68
CA ARG A 88 -1.80 0.81 15.26
C ARG A 88 -1.42 1.81 14.17
N ALA A 89 -2.25 1.96 13.15
CA ALA A 89 -1.98 2.90 12.06
C ALA A 89 -1.87 4.34 12.58
N SER A 90 -2.76 4.72 13.49
CA SER A 90 -2.75 6.00 14.19
C SER A 90 -1.51 6.20 15.08
N GLU A 91 -1.06 5.18 15.79
CA GLU A 91 0.18 5.22 16.58
C GLU A 91 1.41 5.44 15.70
N ILE A 92 1.57 4.63 14.65
CA ILE A 92 2.67 4.72 13.69
C ILE A 92 2.70 6.11 13.05
N ALA A 93 1.53 6.62 12.64
CA ALA A 93 1.40 7.95 12.07
C ALA A 93 1.83 9.05 13.05
N GLY A 94 1.38 8.95 14.30
CA GLY A 94 1.70 9.92 15.35
C GLY A 94 3.19 9.96 15.75
N VAL A 95 3.90 8.84 15.69
CA VAL A 95 5.35 8.80 15.91
C VAL A 95 6.08 9.58 14.81
N LYS A 96 5.67 9.39 13.56
CA LYS A 96 6.32 10.00 12.39
C LYS A 96 6.03 11.49 12.25
N ASP A 97 4.86 11.95 12.68
CA ASP A 97 4.44 13.36 12.63
C ASP A 97 5.31 14.28 13.52
N LYS A 98 6.01 13.72 14.51
CA LYS A 98 6.95 14.46 15.38
C LYS A 98 8.31 14.76 14.73
N SER A 99 8.56 14.28 13.52
CA SER A 99 9.79 14.60 12.78
C SER A 99 9.72 16.05 12.28
N PRO A 100 10.79 16.86 12.38
CA PRO A 100 10.74 18.26 11.99
C PRO A 100 10.34 18.40 10.51
N LYS A 101 9.15 18.97 10.28
CA LYS A 101 8.69 19.38 8.94
C LYS A 101 9.46 20.62 8.56
N ILE A 102 10.64 20.44 7.99
CA ILE A 102 11.37 21.54 7.39
C ILE A 102 10.67 21.80 6.05
N ASP A 103 9.62 22.62 6.05
CA ASP A 103 8.83 22.97 4.86
C ASP A 103 9.69 23.52 3.72
N THR A 104 10.84 24.12 4.04
CA THR A 104 11.82 24.61 3.06
C THR A 104 12.64 23.50 2.37
N LEU A 105 12.74 22.31 2.95
CA LEU A 105 13.57 21.22 2.41
C LEU A 105 12.89 20.45 1.27
N TYR A 106 11.56 20.44 1.24
CA TYR A 106 10.78 19.61 0.30
C TYR A 106 10.30 20.38 -0.94
N GLY A 107 10.36 21.72 -0.94
CA GLY A 107 10.01 22.57 -2.07
C GLY A 107 8.65 22.20 -2.71
N PRO A 108 8.59 21.93 -4.03
CA PRO A 108 7.34 21.58 -4.72
C PRO A 108 6.71 20.24 -4.25
N PHE A 109 7.46 19.43 -3.50
CA PHE A 109 6.99 18.15 -2.96
C PHE A 109 6.49 18.23 -1.52
N ALA A 110 6.42 19.42 -0.91
CA ALA A 110 5.96 19.59 0.47
C ALA A 110 4.58 18.96 0.74
N GLY A 111 3.64 19.08 -0.22
CA GLY A 111 2.32 18.44 -0.14
C GLY A 111 2.33 16.90 -0.11
N HIS A 112 3.46 16.30 -0.51
CA HIS A 112 3.69 14.85 -0.53
C HIS A 112 4.61 14.39 0.61
N ALA A 113 5.06 15.28 1.50
CA ALA A 113 5.87 14.92 2.66
C ALA A 113 5.02 14.25 3.76
N GLY A 114 5.68 13.45 4.61
CA GLY A 114 5.07 12.81 5.77
C GLY A 114 4.46 11.42 5.50
N VAL A 115 3.67 10.94 6.46
CA VAL A 115 3.11 9.58 6.51
C VAL A 115 2.17 9.30 5.34
N TYR A 116 2.41 8.21 4.62
CA TYR A 116 1.55 7.80 3.49
C TYR A 116 0.49 6.79 3.96
N GLY A 117 -0.61 7.29 4.54
CA GLY A 117 -1.73 6.47 5.02
C GLY A 117 -3.01 6.59 4.19
N THR A 118 -2.94 7.10 2.95
CA THR A 118 -4.12 7.44 2.15
C THR A 118 -5.04 6.25 1.90
N SER A 119 -4.51 5.06 1.56
CA SER A 119 -5.34 3.86 1.34
C SER A 119 -6.09 3.41 2.60
N ILE A 120 -5.48 3.53 3.78
CA ILE A 120 -6.12 3.21 5.06
C ILE A 120 -7.28 4.17 5.32
N TYR A 121 -7.02 5.48 5.22
CA TYR A 121 -8.04 6.47 5.53
C TYR A 121 -9.19 6.42 4.53
N VAL A 122 -8.90 6.25 3.23
CA VAL A 122 -9.90 5.94 2.20
C VAL A 122 -10.74 4.71 2.56
N ALA A 123 -10.08 3.64 3.02
CA ALA A 123 -10.78 2.42 3.37
C ALA A 123 -11.72 2.66 4.57
N ALA A 124 -11.24 3.37 5.58
CA ALA A 124 -12.01 3.73 6.77
C ALA A 124 -13.24 4.58 6.45
N THR A 125 -13.14 5.52 5.50
CA THR A 125 -14.27 6.33 5.03
C THR A 125 -15.17 5.59 4.02
N SER A 126 -14.73 4.42 3.53
CA SER A 126 -15.45 3.58 2.58
C SER A 126 -16.18 2.40 3.22
N GLY A 127 -15.85 2.03 4.46
CA GLY A 127 -16.54 0.98 5.23
C GLY A 127 -15.66 -0.24 5.53
N SER A 128 -16.17 -1.13 6.38
CA SER A 128 -15.43 -2.29 6.91
C SER A 128 -14.87 -3.21 5.82
N SER A 129 -15.66 -3.51 4.77
CA SER A 129 -15.21 -4.31 3.63
C SER A 129 -14.03 -3.65 2.91
N SER A 130 -14.03 -2.33 2.77
CA SER A 130 -12.91 -1.60 2.17
C SER A 130 -11.65 -1.66 3.04
N ILE A 131 -11.79 -1.65 4.38
CA ILE A 131 -10.67 -1.86 5.32
C ILE A 131 -10.10 -3.27 5.13
N ALA A 132 -10.95 -4.30 5.08
CA ALA A 132 -10.51 -5.65 4.79
C ALA A 132 -9.73 -5.75 3.46
N LEU A 133 -10.16 -5.00 2.44
CA LEU A 133 -9.50 -4.94 1.13
C LEU A 133 -8.16 -4.19 1.19
N HIS A 134 -8.03 -3.20 2.09
CA HIS A 134 -6.73 -2.59 2.38
C HIS A 134 -5.78 -3.59 3.06
N LEU A 135 -6.29 -4.40 4.00
CA LEU A 135 -5.50 -5.46 4.63
C LEU A 135 -5.00 -6.49 3.59
N LEU A 136 -5.83 -6.85 2.61
CA LEU A 136 -5.41 -7.66 1.46
C LEU A 136 -4.31 -6.95 0.65
N ALA A 137 -4.48 -5.67 0.34
CA ALA A 137 -3.47 -4.89 -0.39
C ALA A 137 -2.11 -4.90 0.34
N CYS A 138 -2.10 -4.85 1.66
CA CYS A 138 -0.89 -4.98 2.46
C CYS A 138 -0.26 -6.37 2.39
N MET A 139 -1.05 -7.45 2.33
CA MET A 139 -0.53 -8.81 2.10
C MET A 139 0.08 -8.96 0.71
N LEU A 140 -0.60 -8.44 -0.32
CA LEU A 140 -0.13 -8.49 -1.70
C LEU A 140 1.13 -7.65 -1.89
N ALA A 141 1.16 -6.44 -1.32
CA ALA A 141 2.29 -5.54 -1.42
C ALA A 141 3.55 -6.10 -0.75
N ARG A 142 3.42 -6.82 0.37
CA ARG A 142 4.55 -7.52 0.98
C ARG A 142 5.04 -8.70 0.17
N SER A 143 4.13 -9.42 -0.47
CA SER A 143 4.45 -10.72 -1.10
C SER A 143 4.94 -10.58 -2.53
N TRP A 144 4.50 -9.55 -3.27
CA TRP A 144 4.82 -9.40 -4.70
C TRP A 144 5.30 -8.01 -5.10
N PRO A 145 6.16 -7.94 -6.14
CA PRO A 145 6.48 -6.69 -6.82
C PRO A 145 5.23 -6.00 -7.40
N PRO A 146 5.26 -4.67 -7.59
CA PRO A 146 4.12 -3.90 -8.08
C PRO A 146 3.44 -4.45 -9.35
N PRO A 147 4.16 -4.83 -10.43
CA PRO A 147 3.49 -5.31 -11.64
C PRO A 147 2.80 -6.66 -11.44
N VAL A 148 3.36 -7.54 -10.60
CA VAL A 148 2.80 -8.86 -10.30
C VAL A 148 1.57 -8.72 -9.39
N ALA A 149 1.66 -7.90 -8.33
CA ALA A 149 0.54 -7.60 -7.45
C ALA A 149 -0.64 -6.97 -8.22
N THR A 150 -0.35 -6.07 -9.17
CA THR A 150 -1.37 -5.49 -10.05
C THR A 150 -2.06 -6.56 -10.90
N SER A 151 -1.30 -7.52 -11.45
CA SER A 151 -1.89 -8.62 -12.22
C SER A 151 -2.74 -9.56 -11.36
N ILE A 152 -2.32 -9.83 -10.12
CA ILE A 152 -3.13 -10.57 -9.13
C ILE A 152 -4.44 -9.83 -8.87
N TRP A 153 -4.40 -8.51 -8.63
CA TRP A 153 -5.61 -7.70 -8.45
C TRP A 153 -6.57 -7.79 -9.64
N VAL A 154 -6.04 -7.74 -10.87
CA VAL A 154 -6.84 -7.86 -12.09
C VAL A 154 -7.53 -9.23 -12.14
N GLU A 155 -6.80 -10.30 -11.83
CA GLU A 155 -7.35 -11.66 -11.75
C GLU A 155 -8.42 -11.77 -10.65
N LEU A 156 -8.15 -11.25 -9.44
CA LEU A 156 -9.10 -11.24 -8.33
C LEU A 156 -10.42 -10.56 -8.68
N VAL A 157 -10.35 -9.39 -9.30
CA VAL A 157 -11.54 -8.65 -9.73
C VAL A 157 -12.29 -9.41 -10.83
N ALA A 158 -11.58 -9.96 -11.81
CA ALA A 158 -12.20 -10.68 -12.93
C ALA A 158 -12.91 -11.98 -12.47
N GLU A 159 -12.25 -12.77 -11.64
CA GLU A 159 -12.84 -13.99 -11.07
C GLU A 159 -14.01 -13.67 -10.16
N ARG A 160 -13.87 -12.67 -9.28
CA ARG A 160 -14.96 -12.31 -8.36
C ARG A 160 -16.21 -11.83 -9.08
N LYS A 161 -16.05 -11.02 -10.14
CA LYS A 161 -17.16 -10.62 -11.01
C LYS A 161 -17.86 -11.83 -11.63
N ARG A 162 -17.09 -12.79 -12.14
CA ARG A 162 -17.63 -14.01 -12.75
C ARG A 162 -18.38 -14.88 -11.74
N GLU A 163 -17.89 -14.96 -10.50
CA GLU A 163 -18.61 -15.67 -9.43
C GLU A 163 -19.93 -15.00 -9.08
N LEU A 164 -19.95 -13.66 -8.97
CA LEU A 164 -21.17 -12.93 -8.71
C LEU A 164 -22.18 -13.14 -9.83
N GLU A 165 -21.76 -13.02 -11.10
CA GLU A 165 -22.61 -13.24 -12.28
C GLU A 165 -23.25 -14.63 -12.33
N LYS A 166 -22.56 -15.67 -11.85
CA LYS A 166 -23.09 -17.03 -11.80
C LYS A 166 -24.12 -17.25 -10.68
N ASN A 167 -24.01 -16.49 -9.60
CA ASN A 167 -24.75 -16.71 -8.35
C ASN A 167 -25.76 -15.59 -8.05
N ILE A 168 -26.20 -14.83 -9.07
CA ILE A 168 -27.15 -13.73 -8.86
C ILE A 168 -28.56 -14.29 -8.58
N ASP A 169 -29.09 -13.98 -7.41
CA ASP A 169 -30.52 -14.09 -7.10
C ASP A 169 -31.17 -12.70 -7.08
N ASP A 170 -31.83 -12.34 -8.17
CA ASP A 170 -32.49 -11.04 -8.35
C ASP A 170 -33.66 -10.76 -7.44
N SER A 171 -34.19 -11.80 -6.81
CA SER A 171 -35.30 -11.65 -5.89
C SER A 171 -34.88 -10.96 -4.58
N GLN A 172 -33.57 -10.89 -4.30
CA GLN A 172 -33.03 -10.34 -3.06
C GLN A 172 -32.20 -9.08 -3.28
N LEU A 173 -32.28 -8.14 -2.33
CA LEU A 173 -31.47 -6.91 -2.32
C LEU A 173 -29.96 -7.21 -2.46
N GLN A 174 -29.48 -8.28 -1.82
CA GLN A 174 -28.08 -8.71 -1.90
C GLN A 174 -27.68 -9.14 -3.33
N GLY A 175 -28.58 -9.77 -4.08
CA GLY A 175 -28.34 -10.12 -5.49
C GLY A 175 -28.32 -8.88 -6.40
N LEU A 176 -29.19 -7.91 -6.14
CA LEU A 176 -29.16 -6.61 -6.85
C LEU A 176 -27.85 -5.85 -6.61
N LEU A 177 -27.35 -5.83 -5.36
CA LEU A 177 -26.06 -5.22 -5.02
C LEU A 177 -24.88 -5.97 -5.66
N ALA A 178 -24.92 -7.30 -5.64
CA ALA A 178 -23.92 -8.15 -6.31
C ALA A 178 -23.85 -7.87 -7.81
N ARG A 179 -25.00 -7.75 -8.49
CA ARG A 179 -25.06 -7.37 -9.90
C ARG A 179 -24.44 -6.01 -10.14
N ALA A 180 -24.86 -5.01 -9.36
CA ALA A 180 -24.35 -3.65 -9.49
C ALA A 180 -22.83 -3.61 -9.31
N ALA A 181 -22.30 -4.40 -8.36
CA ALA A 181 -20.86 -4.55 -8.13
C ALA A 181 -20.14 -5.20 -9.32
N ALA A 182 -20.70 -6.26 -9.89
CA ALA A 182 -20.12 -6.98 -11.02
C ALA A 182 -19.98 -6.08 -12.26
N GLN A 183 -20.97 -5.20 -12.49
CA GLN A 183 -20.99 -4.25 -13.60
C GLN A 183 -20.05 -3.04 -13.43
N GLN A 184 -19.52 -2.78 -12.22
CA GLN A 184 -18.60 -1.64 -12.02
C GLN A 184 -17.28 -1.84 -12.75
N GLU A 185 -16.90 -0.92 -13.63
CA GLU A 185 -15.56 -0.94 -14.21
C GLU A 185 -14.49 -0.53 -13.18
N ILE A 186 -13.43 -1.34 -13.08
CA ILE A 186 -12.24 -1.07 -12.28
C ILE A 186 -11.03 -1.26 -13.20
N SER A 187 -10.35 -0.16 -13.52
CA SER A 187 -9.23 -0.21 -14.46
C SER A 187 -7.96 -0.76 -13.80
N ARG A 188 -7.05 -1.31 -14.62
CA ARG A 188 -5.73 -1.76 -14.16
C ARG A 188 -4.94 -0.64 -13.48
N ALA A 189 -5.09 0.60 -13.95
CA ALA A 189 -4.44 1.77 -13.36
C ALA A 189 -4.99 2.10 -11.96
N GLN A 190 -6.31 1.93 -11.75
CA GLN A 190 -6.91 2.08 -10.42
C GLN A 190 -6.39 1.03 -9.43
N LEU A 191 -6.27 -0.23 -9.87
CA LEU A 191 -5.72 -1.32 -9.06
C LEU A 191 -4.24 -1.08 -8.73
N ALA A 192 -3.46 -0.60 -9.69
CA ALA A 192 -2.05 -0.24 -9.47
C ALA A 192 -1.92 0.92 -8.46
N ALA A 193 -2.79 1.93 -8.53
CA ALA A 193 -2.80 3.04 -7.57
C ALA A 193 -3.18 2.56 -6.16
N TRP A 194 -4.14 1.64 -6.05
CA TRP A 194 -4.53 1.00 -4.79
C TRP A 194 -3.37 0.23 -4.15
N ASP A 195 -2.72 -0.65 -4.90
CA ASP A 195 -1.54 -1.40 -4.44
C ASP A 195 -0.38 -0.47 -4.06
N SER A 196 -0.08 0.53 -4.91
CA SER A 196 0.99 1.49 -4.66
C SER A 196 0.76 2.28 -3.37
N SER A 197 -0.49 2.60 -3.05
CA SER A 197 -0.85 3.31 -1.83
C SER A 197 -0.64 2.44 -0.57
N ALA A 198 -1.05 1.17 -0.61
CA ALA A 198 -0.79 0.22 0.48
C ALA A 198 0.71 -0.05 0.66
N ARG A 199 1.46 -0.16 -0.44
CA ARG A 199 2.92 -0.34 -0.42
C ARG A 199 3.64 0.87 0.17
N ALA A 200 3.20 2.08 -0.12
CA ALA A 200 3.75 3.29 0.46
C ALA A 200 3.51 3.35 1.98
N TRP A 201 2.33 2.91 2.44
CA TRP A 201 2.04 2.73 3.86
C TRP A 201 3.01 1.76 4.53
N LEU A 202 3.14 0.54 3.98
CA LEU A 202 4.01 -0.50 4.55
C LEU A 202 5.44 -0.02 4.74
N ARG A 203 5.97 0.76 3.78
CA ARG A 203 7.31 1.36 3.91
C ARG A 203 7.41 2.30 5.10
N THR A 204 6.41 3.15 5.31
CA THR A 204 6.38 4.05 6.47
C THR A 204 6.30 3.27 7.78
N ALA A 205 5.51 2.20 7.81
CA ALA A 205 5.29 1.38 8.98
C ALA A 205 6.50 0.47 9.30
N ASP A 206 7.21 -0.02 8.27
CA ASP A 206 8.38 -0.89 8.41
C ASP A 206 9.65 -0.18 8.89
N GLU A 207 9.73 1.14 8.77
CA GLU A 207 10.84 1.92 9.33
C GLU A 207 10.92 1.80 10.86
N LEU A 208 9.85 1.36 11.54
CA LEU A 208 9.81 1.11 12.99
C LEU A 208 10.20 -0.33 13.38
N LYS A 209 11.00 -1.01 12.52
CA LYS A 209 11.40 -2.43 12.58
C LYS A 209 11.37 -3.09 13.97
N LEU A 210 10.55 -4.13 14.09
CA LEU A 210 10.87 -5.32 14.87
C LEU A 210 11.35 -6.43 13.93
N VAL A 211 12.52 -6.99 14.26
CA VAL A 211 13.24 -7.97 13.44
C VAL A 211 12.58 -9.34 13.60
N ILE A 212 11.60 -9.66 12.75
CA ILE A 212 11.28 -11.05 12.46
C ILE A 212 12.10 -11.43 11.22
N LYS A 213 13.31 -11.95 11.45
CA LYS A 213 14.14 -12.52 10.39
C LYS A 213 13.49 -13.80 9.89
N ASN A 214 13.36 -13.90 8.56
CA ASN A 214 12.84 -15.02 7.78
C ASN A 214 12.94 -16.39 8.45
N SER A 215 11.82 -16.89 8.95
CA SER A 215 11.54 -18.33 8.95
C SER A 215 10.96 -18.67 7.58
N GLY A 216 11.63 -19.55 6.83
CA GLY A 216 11.21 -19.96 5.49
C GLY A 216 9.88 -20.72 5.54
N LEU A 217 8.78 -20.02 5.29
CA LEU A 217 7.43 -20.57 5.39
C LEU A 217 6.78 -20.65 4.02
N SER A 218 6.89 -21.80 3.36
CA SER A 218 6.16 -22.04 2.11
C SER A 218 4.65 -22.03 2.34
N LEU A 219 3.91 -21.24 1.56
CA LEU A 219 2.46 -21.36 1.46
C LEU A 219 2.12 -22.51 0.53
N SER A 220 1.59 -23.58 1.11
CA SER A 220 0.98 -24.67 0.36
C SER A 220 -0.10 -24.10 -0.56
N THR A 221 0.12 -24.23 -1.86
CA THR A 221 -0.73 -23.67 -2.91
C THR A 221 -1.43 -24.84 -3.60
N SER A 222 -2.59 -25.21 -3.06
CA SER A 222 -3.48 -26.19 -3.68
C SER A 222 -4.59 -25.45 -4.41
N GLY A 223 -4.37 -25.04 -5.66
CA GLY A 223 -5.42 -24.44 -6.49
C GLY A 223 -4.96 -23.32 -7.43
N ASN A 224 -5.93 -22.57 -7.96
CA ASN A 224 -5.68 -21.36 -8.75
C ASN A 224 -5.28 -20.17 -7.84
N THR A 225 -4.69 -19.13 -8.43
CA THR A 225 -4.21 -17.93 -7.72
C THR A 225 -5.33 -17.27 -6.92
N TYR A 226 -6.51 -17.14 -7.53
CA TYR A 226 -7.70 -16.56 -6.90
C TYR A 226 -8.07 -17.22 -5.57
N ASN A 227 -8.30 -18.53 -5.57
CA ASN A 227 -8.68 -19.27 -4.36
C ASN A 227 -7.56 -19.22 -3.33
N SER A 228 -6.31 -19.40 -3.76
CA SER A 228 -5.16 -19.40 -2.85
C SER A 228 -5.00 -18.07 -2.11
N VAL A 229 -5.14 -16.94 -2.81
CA VAL A 229 -5.04 -15.61 -2.22
C VAL A 229 -6.23 -15.33 -1.30
N LEU A 230 -7.45 -15.66 -1.72
CA LEU A 230 -8.63 -15.45 -0.89
C LEU A 230 -8.62 -16.30 0.37
N GLU A 231 -8.27 -17.59 0.27
CA GLU A 231 -8.14 -18.47 1.43
C GLU A 231 -7.08 -17.96 2.40
N ALA A 232 -5.90 -17.55 1.89
CA ALA A 232 -4.84 -16.99 2.72
C ALA A 232 -5.29 -15.72 3.44
N TRP A 233 -5.94 -14.80 2.73
CA TRP A 233 -6.45 -13.54 3.27
C TRP A 233 -7.55 -13.75 4.32
N VAL A 234 -8.56 -14.57 4.03
CA VAL A 234 -9.65 -14.88 4.97
C VAL A 234 -9.12 -15.63 6.20
N MET A 235 -8.19 -16.56 6.01
CA MET A 235 -7.54 -17.28 7.11
C MET A 235 -6.78 -16.33 8.03
N ALA A 236 -5.97 -15.42 7.46
CA ALA A 236 -5.23 -14.44 8.23
C ALA A 236 -6.17 -13.53 9.02
N MET A 237 -7.22 -13.00 8.38
CA MET A 237 -8.19 -12.13 9.03
C MET A 237 -8.89 -12.81 10.21
N LYS A 238 -9.41 -14.02 10.01
CA LYS A 238 -10.08 -14.79 11.08
C LYS A 238 -9.14 -15.17 12.22
N SER A 239 -7.89 -15.49 11.90
CA SER A 239 -6.90 -15.89 12.92
C SER A 239 -6.48 -14.71 13.77
N LEU A 240 -6.19 -13.57 13.16
CA LEU A 240 -5.78 -12.36 13.89
C LEU A 240 -6.94 -11.77 14.70
N GLN A 241 -8.16 -11.79 14.16
CA GLN A 241 -9.37 -11.45 14.90
C GLN A 241 -9.49 -12.26 16.21
N ARG A 242 -9.17 -13.56 16.19
CA ARG A 242 -9.19 -14.41 17.40
C ARG A 242 -8.02 -14.12 18.33
N LEU A 243 -6.83 -13.90 17.78
CA LEU A 243 -5.63 -13.59 18.56
C LEU A 243 -5.79 -12.29 19.36
N ILE A 244 -6.36 -11.25 18.74
CA ILE A 244 -6.60 -9.94 19.39
C ILE A 244 -7.50 -10.10 20.63
N VAL A 245 -8.52 -10.96 20.56
CA VAL A 245 -9.44 -11.26 21.67
C VAL A 245 -8.87 -12.29 22.66
N GLY A 246 -7.56 -12.55 22.61
CA GLY A 246 -6.87 -13.39 23.61
C GLY A 246 -7.01 -14.90 23.38
N SER A 247 -7.49 -15.34 22.21
CA SER A 247 -7.54 -16.77 21.91
C SER A 247 -6.18 -17.25 21.39
N PRO A 248 -5.52 -18.20 22.08
CA PRO A 248 -4.25 -18.74 21.60
C PRO A 248 -4.45 -19.44 20.26
N HIS A 249 -3.45 -19.34 19.39
CA HIS A 249 -3.51 -19.94 18.06
C HIS A 249 -2.22 -20.67 17.71
N ASN A 250 -2.36 -21.91 17.26
CA ASN A 250 -1.24 -22.63 16.65
C ASN A 250 -1.19 -22.26 15.16
N ILE A 251 -0.13 -21.57 14.74
CA ILE A 251 0.04 -21.21 13.35
C ILE A 251 0.78 -22.33 12.63
N SER A 252 0.04 -23.12 11.86
CA SER A 252 0.58 -24.04 10.87
C SER A 252 0.67 -23.43 9.46
N LYS A 253 -0.05 -22.33 9.21
CA LYS A 253 -0.15 -21.69 7.89
C LYS A 253 0.60 -20.36 7.87
N ALA A 254 1.50 -20.22 6.91
CA ALA A 254 2.30 -19.01 6.68
C ALA A 254 1.47 -17.73 6.43
N SER A 255 0.20 -17.87 6.02
CA SER A 255 -0.68 -16.74 5.71
C SER A 255 -0.99 -15.89 6.94
N VAL A 256 -1.09 -16.52 8.12
CA VAL A 256 -1.33 -15.82 9.37
C VAL A 256 -0.12 -14.96 9.74
N LEU A 257 1.09 -15.48 9.55
CA LEU A 257 2.34 -14.74 9.78
C LEU A 257 2.50 -13.58 8.79
N LEU A 258 2.15 -13.80 7.52
CA LEU A 258 2.09 -12.72 6.56
C LEU A 258 1.09 -11.63 7.01
N GLY A 259 -0.08 -12.00 7.54
CA GLY A 259 -1.05 -11.07 8.12
C GLY A 259 -0.47 -10.26 9.28
N LEU A 260 0.16 -10.91 10.26
CA LEU A 260 0.82 -10.26 11.42
C LEU A 260 1.83 -9.21 10.95
N LEU A 261 2.69 -9.58 10.00
CA LEU A 261 3.67 -8.69 9.42
C LEU A 261 3.02 -7.55 8.61
N SER A 262 2.03 -7.86 7.77
CA SER A 262 1.32 -6.89 6.92
C SER A 262 0.52 -5.86 7.69
N TRP A 263 0.03 -6.19 8.88
CA TRP A 263 -0.90 -5.34 9.62
C TRP A 263 -0.29 -4.77 10.90
N HIS A 264 0.97 -5.09 11.18
CA HIS A 264 1.78 -4.58 12.29
C HIS A 264 1.16 -4.89 13.67
N ILE A 265 0.66 -6.11 13.82
CA ILE A 265 0.13 -6.66 15.08
C ILE A 265 1.11 -7.73 15.56
N TYR A 266 1.58 -7.61 16.80
CA TYR A 266 2.73 -8.36 17.32
C TYR A 266 2.35 -9.15 18.59
N PRO A 267 1.59 -10.25 18.47
CA PRO A 267 1.32 -11.12 19.61
C PRO A 267 2.61 -11.76 20.11
N ASP A 268 2.61 -12.19 21.37
CA ASP A 268 3.69 -13.00 21.91
C ASP A 268 3.82 -14.33 21.13
N LEU A 269 5.05 -14.75 20.86
CA LEU A 269 5.35 -15.93 20.06
C LEU A 269 6.02 -17.01 20.91
N ASN A 270 5.48 -18.21 20.89
CA ASN A 270 6.12 -19.42 21.40
C ASN A 270 6.65 -20.24 20.22
N VAL A 271 7.95 -20.17 19.97
CA VAL A 271 8.63 -20.94 18.91
C VAL A 271 8.97 -22.31 19.44
N VAL A 272 8.53 -23.36 18.75
CA VAL A 272 8.73 -24.75 19.21
C VAL A 272 10.14 -25.27 18.88
N ASP A 273 10.75 -24.81 17.78
CA ASP A 273 12.09 -25.24 17.36
C ASP A 273 12.83 -24.13 16.56
N PRO A 274 13.85 -23.46 17.13
CA PRO A 274 14.34 -23.61 18.50
C PRO A 274 13.32 -23.13 19.52
N THR A 275 13.27 -23.76 20.71
CA THR A 275 12.40 -23.34 21.81
C THR A 275 12.73 -21.93 22.24
N ALA A 276 11.89 -20.96 21.89
CA ALA A 276 12.07 -19.56 22.24
C ALA A 276 10.71 -18.92 22.53
N ASP A 277 10.58 -18.35 23.73
CA ASP A 277 9.47 -17.47 24.08
C ASP A 277 9.88 -16.03 23.74
N ILE A 278 9.18 -15.42 22.78
CA ILE A 278 9.40 -14.05 22.33
C ILE A 278 8.20 -13.22 22.77
N GLN A 279 8.41 -12.43 23.81
CA GLN A 279 7.36 -11.59 24.38
C GLN A 279 7.43 -10.19 23.76
N PHE A 280 6.45 -9.88 22.93
CA PHE A 280 6.26 -8.57 22.32
C PHE A 280 5.45 -7.62 23.22
N HIS A 281 4.56 -8.18 24.06
CA HIS A 281 3.66 -7.42 24.93
C HIS A 281 2.88 -6.33 24.19
N ASP A 282 2.40 -6.65 22.98
CA ASP A 282 1.63 -5.71 22.19
C ASP A 282 0.30 -5.40 22.89
N PRO A 283 0.03 -4.13 23.27
CA PRO A 283 -1.19 -3.76 23.98
C PRO A 283 -2.46 -4.00 23.16
N LEU A 284 -2.35 -4.22 21.84
CA LEU A 284 -3.46 -4.53 20.96
C LEU A 284 -3.90 -5.99 21.04
N VAL A 285 -3.14 -6.84 21.72
CA VAL A 285 -3.43 -8.27 21.86
C VAL A 285 -3.79 -8.55 23.32
N GLN A 286 -5.01 -9.02 23.57
CA GLN A 286 -5.42 -9.39 24.92
C GLN A 286 -4.59 -10.57 25.45
N ILE A 287 -4.43 -10.60 26.77
CA ILE A 287 -3.72 -11.67 27.48
C ILE A 287 -4.29 -13.03 27.07
N GLY A 288 -3.41 -13.94 26.67
CA GLY A 288 -3.78 -15.27 26.14
C GLY A 288 -3.69 -15.38 24.62
N GLY A 289 -3.60 -14.26 23.90
CA GLY A 289 -3.40 -14.17 22.44
C GLY A 289 -2.00 -14.54 22.01
N VAL A 290 -1.54 -15.74 22.38
CA VAL A 290 -0.19 -16.23 22.09
C VAL A 290 -0.21 -17.06 20.82
N VAL A 291 0.78 -16.80 19.97
CA VAL A 291 1.01 -17.57 18.74
C VAL A 291 2.01 -18.66 19.03
N THR A 292 1.65 -19.91 18.80
CA THR A 292 2.62 -21.02 18.82
C THR A 292 3.09 -21.31 17.39
N LEU A 293 4.40 -21.22 17.16
CA LEU A 293 5.04 -21.53 15.89
C LEU A 293 5.58 -22.96 15.89
N GLY A 294 4.76 -23.88 15.40
CA GLY A 294 5.19 -25.23 15.06
C GLY A 294 5.84 -25.23 13.68
N LEU A 295 7.15 -24.96 13.60
CA LEU A 295 7.90 -25.01 12.35
C LEU A 295 8.06 -26.47 11.90
N GLN A 296 7.14 -26.98 11.08
CA GLN A 296 7.41 -28.20 10.33
C GLN A 296 8.34 -27.79 9.17
N ARG A 297 9.65 -28.01 9.36
CA ARG A 297 10.67 -27.76 8.32
C ARG A 297 10.30 -28.60 7.10
N ALA A 298 9.70 -27.97 6.09
CA ALA A 298 9.59 -28.60 4.79
C ALA A 298 11.00 -28.65 4.21
N ASP A 299 11.54 -29.87 4.05
CA ASP A 299 12.83 -30.11 3.42
C ASP A 299 12.77 -29.69 1.94
N SER A 300 12.96 -28.41 1.64
CA SER A 300 13.31 -27.97 0.29
C SER A 300 13.90 -26.55 0.26
N LEU A 301 15.02 -26.48 -0.46
CA LEU A 301 15.82 -25.32 -0.89
C LEU A 301 15.18 -23.93 -0.75
N GLY A 302 15.67 -23.13 0.20
CA GLY A 302 15.55 -21.67 0.17
C GLY A 302 14.82 -21.06 1.38
N ASN A 303 15.50 -20.11 2.06
CA ASN A 303 14.91 -19.28 3.11
C ASN A 303 13.84 -18.35 2.50
N GLY A 304 12.56 -18.45 2.85
CA GLY A 304 11.54 -17.48 2.42
C GLY A 304 10.09 -17.92 2.59
N ILE A 305 9.14 -16.97 2.51
CA ILE A 305 7.72 -17.31 2.35
C ILE A 305 7.45 -17.56 0.87
N HIS A 306 7.09 -18.79 0.51
CA HIS A 306 6.95 -19.18 -0.90
C HIS A 306 5.48 -19.21 -1.34
N TRP A 307 5.17 -18.73 -2.54
CA TRP A 307 3.86 -18.88 -3.17
C TRP A 307 4.07 -19.54 -4.55
N SER A 308 3.39 -20.64 -4.87
CA SER A 308 3.36 -21.15 -6.25
C SER A 308 2.12 -20.60 -6.97
N LEU A 309 2.33 -19.97 -8.13
CA LEU A 309 1.27 -19.31 -8.87
C LEU A 309 1.19 -19.90 -10.28
N SER A 310 -0.02 -20.26 -10.70
CA SER A 310 -0.34 -20.62 -12.08
C SER A 310 -1.06 -19.45 -12.72
N PHE A 311 -0.32 -18.53 -13.35
CA PHE A 311 -0.89 -17.33 -13.97
C PHE A 311 -1.36 -17.60 -15.40
N SER A 312 -2.64 -17.36 -15.69
CA SER A 312 -3.20 -17.39 -17.05
C SER A 312 -3.01 -16.06 -17.81
N HIS A 313 -2.79 -14.95 -17.09
CA HIS A 313 -2.77 -13.58 -17.65
C HIS A 313 -1.39 -12.97 -17.90
N LEU A 314 -0.29 -13.70 -17.64
CA LEU A 314 1.09 -13.27 -17.94
C LEU A 314 1.55 -13.68 -19.36
N ARG A 315 0.70 -13.53 -20.38
CA ARG A 315 1.03 -13.90 -21.77
C ARG A 315 2.26 -13.18 -22.36
N TYR A 316 2.72 -12.09 -21.73
CA TYR A 316 3.86 -11.29 -22.18
C TYR A 316 5.18 -11.55 -21.41
N TYR A 317 5.18 -12.40 -20.39
CA TYR A 317 6.37 -12.67 -19.58
C TYR A 317 6.55 -14.17 -19.33
N ALA A 318 6.95 -14.89 -20.39
CA ALA A 318 7.47 -16.28 -20.40
C ALA A 318 6.64 -17.36 -19.66
N SER A 319 7.02 -18.63 -19.85
CA SER A 319 6.33 -19.82 -19.32
C SER A 319 6.10 -19.75 -17.80
N PRO A 320 5.02 -20.37 -17.27
CA PRO A 320 4.71 -20.36 -15.84
C PRO A 320 5.87 -20.94 -15.04
N ALA A 321 6.60 -20.07 -14.36
CA ALA A 321 7.67 -20.43 -13.45
C ALA A 321 7.18 -20.24 -12.01
N ALA A 322 7.45 -21.21 -11.14
CA ALA A 322 7.31 -21.03 -9.70
C ALA A 322 8.20 -19.85 -9.28
N VAL A 323 7.60 -18.80 -8.71
CA VAL A 323 8.35 -17.62 -8.28
C VAL A 323 8.80 -17.83 -6.84
N GLU A 324 10.07 -18.20 -6.65
CA GLU A 324 10.72 -18.30 -5.35
C GLU A 324 11.21 -16.91 -4.91
N ARG A 325 10.72 -16.37 -3.78
CA ARG A 325 11.31 -15.16 -3.19
C ARG A 325 11.32 -15.16 -1.67
N SER A 326 12.42 -14.66 -1.14
CA SER A 326 12.67 -14.50 0.29
C SER A 326 12.34 -13.09 0.76
N ILE A 327 11.68 -12.96 1.91
CA ILE A 327 11.36 -11.67 2.55
C ILE A 327 12.64 -10.91 3.00
N GLY A 328 13.82 -11.55 2.91
CA GLY A 328 15.12 -11.00 3.34
C GLY A 328 15.92 -10.32 2.24
N SER A 329 15.55 -10.48 0.96
CA SER A 329 16.19 -9.74 -0.13
C SER A 329 15.65 -8.31 -0.27
N MET A 330 14.70 -7.91 0.58
CA MET A 330 13.96 -6.64 0.49
C MET A 330 14.72 -5.42 1.06
N GLY A 331 16.03 -5.56 1.27
CA GLY A 331 16.91 -4.52 1.80
C GLY A 331 17.90 -3.92 0.78
N SER A 332 17.96 -4.41 -0.46
CA SER A 332 18.85 -3.87 -1.48
C SER A 332 18.04 -3.34 -2.68
N ASP A 333 17.86 -2.02 -2.69
CA ASP A 333 17.53 -1.17 -3.84
C ASP A 333 16.49 -1.67 -4.84
N ASP A 334 15.23 -1.39 -4.52
CA ASP A 334 14.16 -1.23 -5.51
C ASP A 334 14.36 0.09 -6.29
N GLY A 335 15.51 0.29 -6.96
CA GLY A 335 15.79 1.34 -7.96
C GLY A 335 15.28 2.78 -7.69
N ARG A 336 15.08 3.17 -6.42
CA ARG A 336 14.35 4.40 -6.05
C ARG A 336 15.31 5.38 -5.38
N LEU A 337 15.26 6.60 -5.89
CA LEU A 337 16.12 7.68 -5.47
C LEU A 337 15.50 8.39 -4.26
N THR A 338 16.31 8.68 -3.25
CA THR A 338 16.00 9.69 -2.23
C THR A 338 15.88 11.07 -2.87
N LEU A 339 15.26 12.06 -2.20
CA LEU A 339 15.16 13.42 -2.76
C LEU A 339 16.57 14.02 -3.05
N PRO A 340 17.59 13.84 -2.19
CA PRO A 340 18.96 14.18 -2.53
C PRO A 340 19.51 13.44 -3.76
N GLU A 341 19.28 12.13 -3.89
CA GLU A 341 19.70 11.36 -5.06
C GLU A 341 18.96 11.80 -6.34
N LEU A 342 17.69 12.18 -6.24
CA LEU A 342 16.92 12.74 -7.34
C LEU A 342 17.52 14.08 -7.78
N HIS A 343 17.89 14.95 -6.84
CA HIS A 343 18.60 16.20 -7.16
C HIS A 343 19.91 15.91 -7.90
N LEU A 344 20.68 14.90 -7.47
CA LEU A 344 21.90 14.47 -8.16
C LEU A 344 21.63 13.94 -9.57
N VAL A 345 20.54 13.19 -9.77
CA VAL A 345 20.14 12.71 -11.10
C VAL A 345 19.68 13.85 -12.00
N VAL A 346 18.89 14.81 -11.49
CA VAL A 346 18.49 16.00 -12.25
C VAL A 346 19.71 16.84 -12.64
N LEU A 347 20.64 17.04 -11.71
CA LEU A 347 21.92 17.71 -11.98
C LEU A 347 22.73 16.95 -13.03
N GLY A 348 22.83 15.62 -12.91
CA GLY A 348 23.51 14.76 -13.87
C GLY A 348 22.89 14.81 -15.27
N CYS A 349 21.55 14.78 -15.37
CA CYS A 349 20.83 14.95 -16.64
C CYS A 349 21.12 16.32 -17.26
N PHE A 350 21.10 17.37 -16.44
CA PHE A 350 21.41 18.73 -16.89
C PHE A 350 22.86 18.84 -17.39
N VAL A 351 23.85 18.41 -16.61
CA VAL A 351 25.27 18.41 -17.02
C VAL A 351 25.52 17.50 -18.23
N SER A 352 24.77 16.39 -18.38
CA SER A 352 24.90 15.50 -19.53
C SER A 352 24.50 16.17 -20.84
N SER A 353 23.58 17.14 -20.81
CA SER A 353 23.21 17.96 -21.98
C SER A 353 24.37 18.82 -22.49
N TRP A 354 25.42 19.01 -21.68
CA TRP A 354 26.62 19.74 -22.08
C TRP A 354 27.69 18.89 -22.78
N ARG A 355 27.45 17.59 -22.97
CA ARG A 355 28.38 16.71 -23.69
C ARG A 355 28.47 17.01 -25.20
N ASP A 356 27.40 17.51 -25.81
CA ASP A 356 27.40 17.88 -27.22
C ASP A 356 27.80 19.34 -27.40
N ALA A 357 29.09 19.57 -27.66
CA ALA A 357 29.70 20.90 -27.79
C ALA A 357 29.06 21.81 -28.88
N ALA A 358 28.27 21.24 -29.79
CA ALA A 358 27.63 21.98 -30.88
C ALA A 358 26.29 22.65 -30.49
N GLY A 359 25.69 22.29 -29.34
CA GLY A 359 24.37 22.76 -28.92
C GLY A 359 24.33 23.56 -27.62
N VAL A 360 25.48 23.77 -26.97
CA VAL A 360 25.54 24.44 -25.66
C VAL A 360 25.79 25.93 -25.85
N ASP A 361 24.80 26.74 -25.48
CA ASP A 361 25.05 28.16 -25.24
C ASP A 361 25.93 28.31 -23.99
N LEU A 362 27.20 28.62 -24.23
CA LEU A 362 28.23 28.75 -23.19
C LEU A 362 27.82 29.77 -22.11
N ILE A 363 27.10 30.83 -22.51
CA ILE A 363 26.65 31.89 -21.61
C ILE A 363 25.58 31.36 -20.66
N THR A 364 24.63 30.58 -21.17
CA THR A 364 23.60 29.92 -20.36
C THR A 364 24.21 28.91 -19.39
N ALA A 365 25.20 28.11 -19.83
CA ALA A 365 25.89 27.16 -18.96
C ALA A 365 26.63 27.83 -17.80
N VAL A 366 27.37 28.92 -18.08
CA VAL A 366 28.08 29.71 -17.05
C VAL A 366 27.11 30.39 -16.10
N ASN A 367 26.02 30.99 -16.59
CA ASN A 367 25.00 31.60 -15.73
C ASN A 367 24.35 30.56 -14.79
N CYS A 368 24.13 29.34 -15.27
CA CYS A 368 23.64 28.24 -14.43
C CYS A 368 24.64 27.80 -13.36
N LEU A 369 25.94 27.70 -13.67
CA LEU A 369 26.97 27.39 -12.67
C LEU A 369 27.08 28.47 -11.59
N VAL A 370 26.98 29.74 -12.00
CA VAL A 370 26.96 30.88 -11.08
C VAL A 370 25.74 30.80 -10.15
N ALA A 371 24.54 30.50 -10.69
CA ALA A 371 23.33 30.34 -9.89
C ALA A 371 23.41 29.12 -8.95
N LEU A 372 24.00 28.00 -9.40
CA LEU A 372 24.26 26.82 -8.57
C LEU A 372 25.23 27.14 -7.42
N GLY A 373 26.32 27.86 -7.70
CA GLY A 373 27.26 28.28 -6.67
C GLY A 373 26.66 29.23 -5.64
N GLN A 374 25.74 30.10 -6.06
CA GLN A 374 24.95 30.95 -5.14
C GLN A 374 24.01 30.13 -4.26
N CYS A 375 23.32 29.13 -4.83
CA CYS A 375 22.44 28.23 -4.07
C CYS A 375 23.20 27.34 -3.07
N LEU A 376 24.45 26.96 -3.37
CA LEU A 376 25.31 26.13 -2.53
C LEU A 376 26.12 26.94 -1.50
N ALA A 377 25.97 28.27 -1.48
CA ALA A 377 26.73 29.18 -0.62
C ALA A 377 28.26 28.94 -0.68
N LEU A 378 28.78 28.67 -1.88
CA LEU A 378 30.21 28.46 -2.08
C LEU A 378 30.99 29.75 -1.75
N PRO A 379 32.22 29.63 -1.21
CA PRO A 379 33.02 30.79 -0.84
C PRO A 379 33.29 31.72 -2.04
N GLU A 380 33.40 33.03 -1.78
CA GLU A 380 33.45 34.09 -2.80
C GLU A 380 34.62 33.94 -3.81
N ASP A 381 35.70 33.26 -3.41
CA ASP A 381 36.84 32.97 -4.26
C ASP A 381 36.47 32.05 -5.44
N MET A 382 35.54 31.13 -5.24
CA MET A 382 35.02 30.25 -6.29
C MET A 382 34.05 31.01 -7.21
N TYR A 383 33.19 31.86 -6.63
CA TYR A 383 32.26 32.73 -7.37
C TYR A 383 32.98 33.66 -8.37
N ASN A 384 34.11 34.25 -7.94
CA ASN A 384 34.94 35.10 -8.79
C ASN A 384 35.60 34.32 -9.94
N ARG A 385 35.95 33.04 -9.75
CA ARG A 385 36.43 32.16 -10.84
C ARG A 385 35.33 31.83 -11.85
N PHE A 386 34.09 31.63 -11.40
CA PHE A 386 32.95 31.42 -12.30
C PHE A 386 32.59 32.68 -13.12
N GLN A 387 32.69 33.86 -12.53
CA GLN A 387 32.52 35.14 -13.23
C GLN A 387 33.62 35.38 -14.29
N GLY A 388 34.87 34.99 -14.02
CA GLY A 388 35.98 35.08 -14.97
C GLY A 388 35.85 34.16 -16.21
N LEU A 389 35.08 33.07 -16.11
CA LEU A 389 34.75 32.21 -17.27
C LEU A 389 33.84 32.89 -18.30
N ARG A 390 33.15 33.98 -17.91
CA ARG A 390 32.29 34.77 -18.79
C ARG A 390 33.10 35.54 -19.85
N THR A 391 34.41 35.72 -19.61
CA THR A 391 35.32 36.48 -20.49
C THR A 391 36.25 35.61 -21.32
N ASP A 392 36.50 34.34 -20.93
CA ASP A 392 37.37 33.41 -21.67
C ASP A 392 36.59 32.14 -22.10
N CYS A 393 35.99 32.20 -23.28
CA CYS A 393 35.21 31.11 -23.87
C CYS A 393 36.10 30.01 -24.45
N THR A 394 36.66 29.14 -23.62
CA THR A 394 37.24 27.87 -24.11
C THR A 394 36.61 26.64 -23.44
N PRO A 395 36.11 25.65 -24.21
CA PRO A 395 35.39 24.48 -23.67
C PRO A 395 36.23 23.58 -22.75
N ARG A 396 37.57 23.72 -22.75
CA ARG A 396 38.48 22.97 -21.85
C ARG A 396 38.40 23.43 -20.39
N LEU A 397 38.04 24.70 -20.12
CA LEU A 397 38.00 25.22 -18.75
C LEU A 397 36.77 24.71 -17.96
N ILE A 398 35.63 24.52 -18.62
CA ILE A 398 34.37 24.07 -17.99
C ILE A 398 34.50 22.63 -17.44
N ILE A 399 35.18 21.74 -18.17
CA ILE A 399 35.46 20.37 -17.72
C ILE A 399 36.38 20.35 -16.49
N THR A 400 37.33 21.28 -16.41
CA THR A 400 38.27 21.38 -15.28
C THR A 400 37.57 21.83 -14.00
N VAL A 401 36.54 22.67 -14.12
CA VAL A 401 35.76 23.17 -12.96
C VAL A 401 34.74 22.13 -12.47
N LEU A 402 34.17 21.32 -13.36
CA LEU A 402 33.33 20.18 -12.99
C LEU A 402 34.09 19.04 -12.28
N LEU A 403 35.42 18.97 -12.43
CA LEU A 403 36.28 18.02 -11.72
C LEU A 403 36.74 18.51 -10.33
N LEU A 404 36.49 19.79 -10.01
CA LEU A 404 36.85 20.43 -8.74
C LEU A 404 35.69 20.56 -7.75
N ILE A 405 34.46 20.32 -8.21
CA ILE A 405 33.25 20.09 -7.38
C ILE A 405 33.14 18.59 -7.16
#